data_AF-A0A0H2VIS4-F1
#
_entry.id   AF-A0A0H2VIS4-F1
#
_cell.length_a   1.000
_cell.length_b   1.000
_cell.length_c   1.000
_cell.angle_alpha   90.00
_cell.angle_beta   90.00
_cell.angle_gamma   90.00
#
_symmetry.space_group_name_H-M   'P 1'
#
loop_
_entity.id
_entity.type
_entity.pdbx_description
1 polymer ?
#
loop_
_entity_poly.entity_id
_entity_poly.type
_entity_poly.pdbx_seq_one_letter_code
_entity_poly.pdbx_strand_id
1 'polypeptide(L)'
;MEIFYKTQINKTFRTKSKNHLQSKKIWSGSFFGFVKSILSFTRMSVREINKAKRELEFVLMALNIRKVTVQRAKNNQKNYKKTISIFFQ
;
A
#
# COMPACT_ATOMS: atom_id res chain seq x y z
N MET A 1 9.39 62.22 -0.82
CA MET A 1 9.98 60.87 -0.62
C MET A 1 9.12 59.94 0.22
N GLU A 2 8.52 60.40 1.32
CA GLU A 2 7.72 59.56 2.25
C GLU A 2 6.49 58.87 1.61
N ILE A 3 5.76 59.58 0.73
CA ILE A 3 4.60 59.05 0.00
C ILE A 3 5.00 57.88 -0.91
N PHE A 4 6.19 57.98 -1.51
CA PHE A 4 6.74 56.92 -2.38
C PHE A 4 7.03 55.66 -1.57
N TYR A 5 7.74 55.80 -0.43
CA TYR A 5 8.00 54.68 0.47
C TYR A 5 6.69 54.03 0.93
N LYS A 6 5.73 54.80 1.44
CA LYS A 6 4.43 54.28 1.93
C LYS A 6 3.66 53.49 0.86
N THR A 7 3.71 53.95 -0.39
CA THR A 7 3.11 53.28 -1.54
C THR A 7 3.80 51.95 -1.85
N GLN A 8 5.12 51.90 -1.76
CA GLN A 8 5.91 50.67 -2.00
C GLN A 8 5.64 49.60 -0.92
N ILE A 9 5.49 49.98 0.35
CA ILE A 9 5.15 49.04 1.44
C ILE A 9 3.74 48.45 1.25
N ASN A 10 2.76 49.29 0.90
CA ASN A 10 1.39 48.85 0.67
C ASN A 10 1.29 47.87 -0.51
N LYS A 11 1.96 48.15 -1.63
CA LYS A 11 2.01 47.26 -2.79
C LYS A 11 2.56 45.87 -2.41
N THR A 12 3.66 45.83 -1.68
CA THR A 12 4.30 44.58 -1.23
C THR A 12 3.42 43.80 -0.25
N PHE A 13 2.72 44.49 0.65
CA PHE A 13 1.80 43.84 1.58
C PHE A 13 0.58 43.24 0.85
N ARG A 14 0.04 43.98 -0.13
CA ARG A 14 -1.10 43.55 -0.94
C ARG A 14 -0.79 42.35 -1.84
N THR A 15 0.43 42.26 -2.38
CA THR A 15 0.84 41.08 -3.18
C THR A 15 1.05 39.86 -2.30
N LYS A 16 1.68 40.01 -1.12
CA LYS A 16 1.85 38.92 -0.15
C LYS A 16 0.51 38.34 0.32
N SER A 17 -0.47 39.19 0.62
CA SER A 17 -1.80 38.72 1.07
C SER A 17 -2.55 37.97 -0.03
N LYS A 18 -2.49 38.45 -1.28
CA LYS A 18 -3.08 37.78 -2.45
C LYS A 18 -2.45 36.42 -2.71
N ASN A 19 -1.12 36.32 -2.66
CA ASN A 19 -0.40 35.07 -2.88
C ASN A 19 -0.74 34.05 -1.78
N HIS A 20 -0.80 34.48 -0.51
CA HIS A 20 -1.19 33.60 0.60
C HIS A 20 -2.65 33.10 0.47
N LEU A 21 -3.59 33.94 0.02
CA LEU A 21 -4.98 33.54 -0.24
C LEU A 21 -5.11 32.57 -1.43
N GLN A 22 -4.34 32.80 -2.50
CA GLN A 22 -4.31 31.91 -3.66
C GLN A 22 -3.69 30.55 -3.30
N SER A 23 -2.57 30.54 -2.58
CA SER A 23 -1.96 29.31 -2.08
C SER A 23 -2.91 28.54 -1.17
N LYS A 24 -3.65 29.20 -0.26
CA LYS A 24 -4.67 28.55 0.57
C LYS A 24 -5.81 27.93 -0.26
N LYS A 25 -6.25 28.59 -1.34
CA LYS A 25 -7.27 28.05 -2.26
C LYS A 25 -6.78 26.83 -3.05
N ILE A 26 -5.52 26.85 -3.51
CA ILE A 26 -4.90 25.74 -4.23
C ILE A 26 -4.71 24.55 -3.27
N TRP A 27 -4.26 24.83 -2.05
CA TRP A 27 -4.06 23.82 -1.02
C TRP A 27 -5.39 23.16 -0.63
N SER A 28 -6.46 23.93 -0.38
CA SER A 28 -7.76 23.33 -0.04
C SER A 28 -8.36 22.48 -1.18
N GLY A 29 -8.25 22.91 -2.43
CA GLY A 29 -8.71 22.14 -3.59
C GLY A 29 -7.91 20.87 -3.84
N SER A 30 -6.57 20.96 -3.73
CA SER A 30 -5.67 19.82 -3.92
C SER A 30 -5.82 18.77 -2.81
N PHE A 31 -5.95 19.20 -1.55
CA PHE A 31 -6.15 18.28 -0.43
C PHE A 31 -7.51 17.60 -0.47
N PHE A 32 -8.56 18.32 -0.90
CA PHE A 32 -9.89 17.73 -1.06
C PHE A 32 -9.91 16.60 -2.10
N GLY A 33 -9.24 16.79 -3.24
CA GLY A 33 -9.07 15.74 -4.24
C GLY A 33 -8.32 14.53 -3.68
N PHE A 34 -7.25 14.76 -2.92
CA PHE A 34 -6.44 13.69 -2.34
C PHE A 34 -7.21 12.85 -1.30
N VAL A 35 -7.91 13.52 -0.38
CA VAL A 35 -8.76 12.85 0.63
C VAL A 35 -9.87 12.04 -0.04
N LYS A 36 -10.48 12.59 -1.10
CA LYS A 36 -11.54 11.91 -1.85
C LYS A 36 -11.00 10.65 -2.54
N SER A 37 -9.84 10.73 -3.18
CA SER A 37 -9.19 9.60 -3.84
C SER A 37 -8.88 8.46 -2.86
N ILE A 38 -8.29 8.77 -1.70
CA ILE A 38 -8.02 7.79 -0.64
C ILE A 38 -9.32 7.16 -0.16
N LEU A 39 -10.36 7.95 0.09
CA LEU A 39 -11.64 7.44 0.56
C LEU A 39 -12.32 6.51 -0.45
N SER A 40 -12.27 6.82 -1.75
CA SER A 40 -12.77 5.93 -2.80
C SER A 40 -11.97 4.63 -2.91
N PHE A 41 -10.64 4.70 -2.75
CA PHE A 41 -9.79 3.52 -2.74
C PHE A 41 -10.07 2.63 -1.53
N THR A 42 -10.16 3.22 -0.34
CA THR A 42 -10.54 2.50 0.89
C THR A 42 -11.92 1.88 0.75
N ARG A 43 -12.89 2.56 0.14
CA ARG A 43 -14.23 2.01 -0.10
C ARG A 43 -14.22 0.83 -1.09
N MET A 44 -13.35 0.87 -2.08
CA MET A 44 -13.17 -0.21 -3.06
C MET A 44 -12.47 -1.41 -2.42
N SER A 45 -11.35 -1.17 -1.74
CA SER A 45 -10.62 -2.18 -0.96
C SER A 45 -11.51 -2.86 0.08
N VAL A 46 -12.26 -2.11 0.89
CA VAL A 46 -13.13 -2.69 1.94
C VAL A 46 -14.19 -3.64 1.38
N ARG A 47 -14.75 -3.37 0.19
CA ARG A 47 -15.71 -4.26 -0.47
C ARG A 47 -15.04 -5.52 -1.03
N GLU A 48 -13.80 -5.40 -1.48
CA GLU A 48 -13.02 -6.51 -2.06
C GLU A 48 -12.21 -7.30 -1.02
N ILE A 49 -12.03 -6.81 0.21
CA ILE A 49 -11.32 -7.52 1.30
C ILE A 49 -11.91 -8.91 1.54
N ASN A 50 -13.24 -9.05 1.50
CA ASN A 50 -13.87 -10.36 1.68
C ASN A 50 -13.55 -11.34 0.55
N LYS A 51 -13.37 -10.84 -0.68
CA LYS A 51 -12.96 -11.64 -1.84
C LYS A 51 -11.47 -11.99 -1.74
N ALA A 52 -10.62 -11.01 -1.46
CA ALA A 52 -9.18 -11.18 -1.28
C ALA A 52 -8.84 -12.15 -0.12
N LYS A 53 -9.57 -12.06 1.00
CA LYS A 53 -9.41 -12.98 2.14
C LYS A 53 -9.73 -14.42 1.75
N ARG A 54 -10.83 -14.63 1.03
CA ARG A 54 -11.23 -15.94 0.53
C ARG A 54 -10.23 -16.50 -0.48
N GLU A 55 -9.72 -15.69 -1.40
CA GLU A 55 -8.65 -16.09 -2.33
C GLU A 55 -7.35 -16.45 -1.60
N LEU A 56 -6.96 -15.66 -0.59
CA LEU A 56 -5.76 -15.92 0.22
C LEU A 56 -5.86 -17.24 1.01
N GLU A 57 -7.03 -17.54 1.59
CA GLU A 57 -7.30 -18.80 2.27
C GLU A 57 -7.15 -20.00 1.32
N PHE A 58 -7.63 -19.90 0.07
CA PHE A 58 -7.44 -20.95 -0.95
C PHE A 58 -5.98 -21.12 -1.36
N VAL A 59 -5.26 -20.02 -1.58
CA VAL A 59 -3.83 -20.06 -1.92
C VAL A 59 -3.03 -20.72 -0.81
N LEU A 60 -3.33 -20.39 0.45
CA LEU A 60 -2.67 -21.00 1.60
C LEU A 60 -2.95 -22.49 1.70
N MET A 61 -4.20 -22.91 1.42
CA MET A 61 -4.58 -24.33 1.41
C MET A 61 -3.86 -25.10 0.30
N ALA A 62 -3.79 -24.55 -0.92
CA ALA A 62 -3.06 -25.15 -2.04
C ALA A 62 -1.54 -25.26 -1.75
N LEU A 63 -0.97 -24.22 -1.14
CA LEU A 63 0.43 -24.19 -0.73
C LEU A 63 0.71 -25.23 0.36
N ASN A 64 -0.19 -25.39 1.33
CA ASN A 64 -0.08 -26.40 2.38
C ASN A 64 -0.14 -27.83 1.81
N ILE A 65 -1.04 -28.12 0.86
CA ILE A 65 -1.10 -29.42 0.17
C ILE A 65 0.23 -29.70 -0.56
N ARG A 66 0.78 -28.71 -1.28
CA ARG A 66 2.06 -28.84 -1.98
C ARG A 66 3.23 -29.08 -1.01
N LYS A 67 3.27 -28.38 0.12
CA LYS A 67 4.30 -28.58 1.14
C LYS A 67 4.22 -29.98 1.75
N VAL A 68 3.03 -30.43 2.14
CA VAL A 68 2.81 -31.75 2.75
C VAL A 68 3.16 -32.88 1.77
N THR A 69 2.74 -32.77 0.50
CA THR A 69 3.07 -33.77 -0.53
C THR A 69 4.57 -33.89 -0.79
N VAL A 70 5.29 -32.77 -0.89
CA VAL A 70 6.76 -32.77 -1.06
C VAL A 70 7.47 -33.39 0.15
N GLN A 71 7.04 -33.07 1.37
CA GLN A 71 7.59 -33.67 2.59
C GLN A 71 7.36 -35.19 2.62
N ARG A 72 6.15 -35.64 2.23
CA ARG A 72 5.81 -37.06 2.17
C ARG A 72 6.68 -37.81 1.16
N ALA A 73 6.90 -37.24 -0.02
CA ALA A 73 7.79 -37.81 -1.03
C ALA A 73 9.24 -37.92 -0.52
N LYS A 74 9.75 -36.88 0.16
CA LYS A 74 11.10 -36.89 0.76
C LYS A 74 11.25 -37.91 1.89
N ASN A 75 10.24 -38.08 2.72
CA ASN A 75 10.26 -39.06 3.81
C ASN A 75 10.17 -40.49 3.29
N ASN A 76 9.31 -40.74 2.31
CA ASN A 76 9.28 -42.02 1.60
C ASN A 76 10.61 -42.31 0.91
N GLN A 77 11.28 -41.27 0.36
CA GLN A 77 12.62 -41.46 -0.20
C GLN A 77 13.62 -41.99 0.83
N LYS A 78 13.64 -41.34 2.00
CA LYS A 78 14.57 -41.69 3.06
C LYS A 78 14.32 -43.10 3.59
N ASN A 79 13.05 -43.48 3.71
CA ASN A 79 12.67 -44.81 4.16
C ASN A 79 13.15 -45.90 3.21
N TYR A 80 13.00 -45.75 1.88
CA TYR A 80 13.53 -46.76 0.94
C TYR A 80 15.05 -46.88 1.05
N LYS A 81 15.78 -45.76 1.16
CA LYS A 81 17.25 -45.79 1.27
C LYS A 81 17.69 -46.53 2.52
N LYS A 82 16.99 -46.28 3.63
CA LYS A 82 17.27 -46.92 4.92
C LYS A 82 16.98 -48.42 4.86
N THR A 83 15.85 -48.84 4.29
CA THR A 83 15.52 -50.26 4.12
C THR A 83 16.55 -50.97 3.26
N ILE A 84 16.92 -50.40 2.10
CA ILE A 84 17.96 -50.97 1.22
C ILE A 84 19.28 -51.11 1.99
N SER A 85 19.73 -50.07 2.70
CA SER A 85 20.97 -50.13 3.50
C SER A 85 20.98 -51.24 4.55
N ILE A 86 19.83 -51.55 5.15
CA ILE A 86 19.71 -52.63 6.16
C ILE A 86 19.79 -54.02 5.49
N PHE A 87 19.26 -54.17 4.27
CA PHE A 87 19.30 -55.45 3.54
C PHE A 87 20.66 -55.77 2.91
N PHE A 88 21.54 -54.79 2.73
CA PHE A 88 22.86 -54.94 2.13
C PHE A 88 24.02 -54.86 3.16
N GLN A 89 23.71 -54.90 4.46
CA GLN A 89 24.65 -54.98 5.57
C GLN A 89 24.73 -56.41 6.09
#